data_AF-A0A7X7CB35-F1
#
_entry.id   AF-A0A7X7CB35-F1
#
_cell.length_a   1.000
_cell.length_b   1.000
_cell.length_c   1.000
_cell.angle_alpha   90.00
_cell.angle_beta   90.00
_cell.angle_gamma   90.00
#
_symmetry.space_group_name_H-M   'P 1'
#
loop_
_entity.id
_entity.type
_entity.pdbx_description
1 polymer ?
#
loop_
_entity_poly.entity_id
_entity_poly.type
_entity_poly.pdbx_seq_one_letter_code
_entity_poly.pdbx_strand_id
1 'polypeptide(L)'
;AVIPMGPNVNMFGISTPLQLADMPVGMLYILAITGLGVYGMVLGGWAARSPYSLMGAVRAAAQMISYELSMGLALVSVFLVSGSMSTSSIVAAQASQWWVVSLFPAFIIYFISGNGEINRLPFDLPEAEGEIVAGPMTEYSSMKFAWFYLAEYINLLNVSMVATTVFLGGWLAPWPFTQLGIMNDGWWGMFWFIAKMWLVAAVFVWIRGTLLRVRYDQLMKLGWKILIPAALVWIVAVAVVQGVMAFTDIGQSAFLIGIGVAFGVVILLLLFWPERKAILTEEATEAFDPYAHGYPVPPMPGQQLPQSPRRRRREAALAMSTEEASDE
;
A
#
# COMPACT_ATOMS: atom_id res chain seq x y z
N ALA A 1 18.99 -12.71 3.15
CA ALA A 1 19.43 -13.77 4.09
C ALA A 1 18.26 -14.66 4.54
N VAL A 2 17.19 -14.07 5.09
CA VAL A 2 16.06 -14.82 5.66
C VAL A 2 15.01 -15.25 4.61
N ILE A 3 15.04 -14.64 3.43
CA ILE A 3 14.13 -14.95 2.34
C ILE A 3 14.62 -16.23 1.63
N PRO A 4 13.78 -17.28 1.54
CA PRO A 4 14.12 -18.51 0.86
C PRO A 4 13.99 -18.31 -0.65
N MET A 5 15.10 -18.52 -1.34
CA MET A 5 15.18 -18.31 -2.79
C MET A 5 14.98 -19.60 -3.57
N GLY A 6 14.96 -20.77 -2.93
CA GLY A 6 14.72 -22.04 -3.60
C GLY A 6 14.75 -23.24 -2.65
N PRO A 7 14.53 -24.45 -3.18
CA PRO A 7 14.63 -25.69 -2.43
C PRO A 7 16.10 -26.03 -2.11
N ASN A 8 16.32 -27.20 -1.52
CA ASN A 8 17.67 -27.72 -1.35
C ASN A 8 18.31 -28.01 -2.72
N VAL A 9 19.53 -27.49 -2.92
CA VAL A 9 20.33 -27.71 -4.12
C VAL A 9 21.57 -28.50 -3.76
N ASN A 10 21.95 -29.44 -4.61
CA ASN A 10 23.20 -30.15 -4.47
C ASN A 10 24.36 -29.27 -5.00
N MET A 11 25.17 -28.76 -4.10
CA MET A 11 26.41 -28.04 -4.40
C MET A 11 27.59 -28.93 -4.01
N PHE A 12 28.35 -29.40 -5.00
CA PHE A 12 29.57 -30.20 -4.78
C PHE A 12 29.36 -31.46 -3.91
N GLY A 13 28.20 -32.11 -4.02
CA GLY A 13 27.85 -33.31 -3.23
C GLY A 13 27.18 -33.03 -1.90
N ILE A 14 27.01 -31.75 -1.52
CA ILE A 14 26.33 -31.32 -0.28
C ILE A 14 24.97 -30.74 -0.63
N SER A 15 23.91 -31.27 -0.02
CA SER A 15 22.56 -30.69 -0.13
C SER A 15 22.48 -29.45 0.75
N THR A 16 22.39 -28.27 0.14
CA THR A 16 22.34 -26.98 0.83
C THR A 16 21.02 -26.28 0.53
N PRO A 17 20.27 -25.81 1.55
CA PRO A 17 19.09 -24.99 1.32
C PRO A 17 19.48 -23.67 0.66
N LEU A 18 18.70 -23.22 -0.33
CA LEU A 18 18.81 -21.88 -0.92
C LEU A 18 18.19 -20.80 0.00
N GLN A 19 18.50 -20.89 1.29
CA GLN A 19 18.13 -19.96 2.34
C GLN A 19 19.27 -19.92 3.35
N LEU A 20 19.75 -18.72 3.70
CA LEU A 20 20.90 -18.60 4.61
C LEU A 20 20.53 -18.87 6.07
N ALA A 21 19.38 -18.36 6.50
CA ALA A 21 18.87 -18.55 7.86
C ALA A 21 17.35 -18.65 7.84
N ASP A 22 16.82 -19.65 8.52
CA ASP A 22 15.40 -19.79 8.78
C ASP A 22 15.14 -19.63 10.28
N MET A 23 14.45 -18.55 10.64
CA MET A 23 14.14 -18.22 12.02
C MET A 23 12.62 -18.34 12.22
N PRO A 24 12.15 -18.85 13.37
CA PRO A 24 10.71 -18.93 13.66
C PRO A 24 9.97 -17.59 13.53
N VAL A 25 10.68 -16.48 13.80
CA VAL A 25 10.18 -15.10 13.70
C VAL A 25 10.73 -14.35 12.47
N GLY A 26 11.06 -15.07 11.41
CA GLY A 26 11.74 -14.52 10.22
C GLY A 26 11.03 -13.33 9.58
N MET A 27 9.70 -13.37 9.49
CA MET A 27 8.91 -12.27 8.94
C MET A 27 8.91 -11.01 9.84
N LEU A 28 8.86 -11.19 11.17
CA LEU A 28 8.97 -10.07 12.11
C LEU A 28 10.34 -9.41 12.05
N TYR A 29 11.40 -10.20 11.85
CA TYR A 29 12.74 -9.69 11.64
C TYR A 29 12.85 -8.84 10.36
N ILE A 30 12.21 -9.26 9.26
CA ILE A 30 12.16 -8.47 8.03
C ILE A 30 11.46 -7.13 8.28
N LEU A 31 10.28 -7.15 8.91
CA LEU A 31 9.53 -5.94 9.27
C LEU A 31 10.32 -5.00 10.20
N ALA A 32 11.05 -5.56 11.16
CA ALA A 32 11.87 -4.76 12.06
C ALA A 32 13.01 -4.04 11.32
N ILE A 33 13.62 -4.69 10.32
CA ILE A 33 14.70 -4.08 9.53
C ILE A 33 14.16 -3.07 8.53
N THR A 34 13.00 -3.31 7.90
CA THR A 34 12.38 -2.31 7.01
C THR A 34 12.08 -1.03 7.77
N GLY A 35 11.56 -1.13 9.00
CA GLY A 35 11.29 0.03 9.84
C GLY A 35 12.53 0.86 10.18
N LEU A 36 13.74 0.26 10.19
CA LEU A 36 14.99 1.02 10.35
C LEU A 36 15.28 1.95 9.16
N GLY A 37 14.73 1.66 7.98
CA GLY A 37 14.84 2.52 6.78
C GLY A 37 14.23 3.90 7.02
N VAL A 38 13.10 3.98 7.72
CA VAL A 38 12.43 5.23 8.08
C VAL A 38 13.34 6.12 8.94
N TYR A 39 14.06 5.53 9.90
CA TYR A 39 15.02 6.26 10.71
C TYR A 39 16.14 6.88 9.87
N GLY A 40 16.62 6.17 8.85
CA GLY A 40 17.61 6.70 7.90
C GLY A 40 17.14 7.97 7.21
N MET A 41 15.88 8.01 6.77
CA MET A 41 15.28 9.17 6.10
C MET A 41 15.11 10.37 7.04
N VAL A 42 14.61 10.15 8.27
CA VAL A 42 14.43 11.21 9.27
C VAL A 42 15.76 11.79 9.73
N LEU A 43 16.71 10.92 10.07
CA LEU A 43 18.03 11.34 10.52
C LEU A 43 18.80 12.05 9.40
N GLY A 44 18.64 11.61 8.15
CA GLY A 44 19.17 12.29 6.97
C GLY A 44 18.63 13.72 6.84
N GLY A 45 17.31 13.90 6.89
CA GLY A 45 16.69 15.23 6.82
C GLY A 45 17.03 16.14 8.00
N TRP A 46 17.19 15.59 9.21
CA TRP A 46 17.64 16.36 10.37
C TRP A 46 19.11 16.77 10.27
N ALA A 47 19.98 15.86 9.83
CA ALA A 47 21.41 16.12 9.68
C ALA A 47 21.73 17.12 8.56
N ALA A 48 20.82 17.30 7.61
CA ALA A 48 20.89 18.28 6.52
C ALA A 48 20.88 19.75 7.01
N ARG A 49 20.50 20.04 8.26
CA ARG A 49 20.48 21.39 8.87
C ARG A 49 19.70 22.44 8.07
N SER A 50 18.69 22.02 7.32
CA SER A 50 17.79 22.88 6.57
C SER A 50 16.34 22.62 7.00
N PRO A 51 15.55 23.66 7.32
CA PRO A 51 14.16 23.48 7.74
C PRO A 51 13.30 22.83 6.64
N TYR A 52 13.62 23.09 5.36
CA TYR A 52 12.91 22.49 4.24
C TYR A 52 13.16 20.99 4.12
N SER A 53 14.42 20.56 4.24
CA SER A 53 14.79 19.14 4.20
C SER A 53 14.18 18.38 5.39
N LEU A 54 14.14 18.99 6.57
CA LEU A 54 13.49 18.42 7.74
C LEU A 54 11.98 18.26 7.55
N MET A 55 11.28 19.27 7.02
CA MET A 55 9.85 19.16 6.73
C MET A 55 9.56 18.06 5.71
N GLY A 56 10.36 17.94 4.65
CA GLY A 56 10.25 16.85 3.67
C GLY A 56 10.46 15.48 4.32
N ALA A 57 11.48 15.33 5.17
CA ALA A 57 11.78 14.08 5.85
C ALA A 57 10.71 13.65 6.87
N VAL A 58 10.12 14.59 7.62
CA VAL A 58 9.03 14.30 8.56
C VAL A 58 7.77 13.84 7.82
N ARG A 59 7.45 14.47 6.68
CA ARG A 59 6.30 14.07 5.84
C ARG A 59 6.50 12.68 5.24
N ALA A 60 7.70 12.41 4.72
CA ALA A 60 8.12 11.10 4.24
C ALA A 60 7.99 10.02 5.31
N ALA A 61 8.48 10.29 6.52
CA ALA A 61 8.40 9.37 7.64
C ALA A 61 6.96 9.09 8.08
N ALA A 62 6.13 10.12 8.16
CA ALA A 62 4.71 9.96 8.49
C ALA A 62 4.00 9.05 7.48
N GLN A 63 4.31 9.17 6.18
CA GLN A 63 3.83 8.25 5.16
C GLN A 63 4.35 6.84 5.41
N MET A 64 5.66 6.62 5.39
CA MET A 64 6.24 5.27 5.46
C MET A 64 5.72 4.50 6.67
N ILE A 65 5.70 5.12 7.86
CA ILE A 65 5.16 4.50 9.09
C ILE A 65 3.69 4.10 8.93
N SER A 66 2.87 4.97 8.32
CA SER A 66 1.43 4.71 8.16
C SER A 66 1.17 3.51 7.23
N TYR A 67 1.95 3.40 6.15
CA TYR A 67 1.81 2.28 5.21
C TYR A 67 2.52 1.02 5.68
N GLU A 68 3.61 1.13 6.43
CA GLU A 68 4.26 -0.01 7.08
C GLU A 68 3.30 -0.69 8.07
N LEU A 69 2.56 0.10 8.86
CA LEU A 69 1.53 -0.42 9.75
C LEU A 69 0.44 -1.18 8.98
N SER A 70 -0.08 -0.60 7.91
CA SER A 70 -1.10 -1.24 7.05
C SER A 70 -0.57 -2.52 6.39
N MET A 71 0.67 -2.49 5.90
CA MET A 71 1.37 -3.63 5.33
C MET A 71 1.55 -4.75 6.36
N GLY A 72 1.96 -4.41 7.58
CA GLY A 72 2.09 -5.35 8.70
C GLY A 72 0.77 -6.03 9.04
N LEU A 73 -0.33 -5.28 9.10
CA LEU A 73 -1.67 -5.84 9.31
C LEU A 73 -2.07 -6.81 8.19
N ALA A 74 -1.79 -6.49 6.93
CA ALA A 74 -2.04 -7.43 5.83
C ALA A 74 -1.26 -8.74 6.00
N LEU A 75 0.00 -8.68 6.44
CA LEU A 75 0.84 -9.87 6.68
C LEU A 75 0.34 -10.73 7.84
N VAL A 76 -0.29 -10.14 8.88
CA VAL A 76 -0.87 -10.90 10.00
C VAL A 76 -1.91 -11.91 9.50
N SER A 77 -2.73 -11.53 8.52
CA SER A 77 -3.72 -12.45 7.94
C SER A 77 -3.05 -13.69 7.31
N VAL A 78 -1.84 -13.55 6.77
CA VAL A 78 -1.08 -14.66 6.20
C VAL A 78 -0.52 -15.55 7.31
N PHE A 79 -0.01 -14.97 8.40
CA PHE A 79 0.50 -15.73 9.55
C PHE A 79 -0.58 -16.59 10.20
N LEU A 80 -1.82 -16.09 10.26
CA LEU A 80 -2.97 -16.85 10.77
C LEU A 80 -3.29 -18.08 9.93
N VAL A 81 -3.14 -17.98 8.59
CA VAL A 81 -3.43 -19.09 7.68
C VAL A 81 -2.25 -20.05 7.56
N SER A 82 -1.02 -19.55 7.57
CA SER A 82 0.18 -20.40 7.50
C SER A 82 0.50 -21.10 8.82
N GLY A 83 0.00 -20.62 9.96
CA GLY A 83 0.30 -21.16 11.29
C GLY A 83 1.74 -20.92 11.76
N SER A 84 2.51 -20.09 11.05
CA SER A 84 3.93 -19.83 11.33
C SER A 84 4.39 -18.50 10.73
N MET A 85 5.41 -17.90 11.34
CA MET A 85 6.07 -16.66 10.89
C MET A 85 7.43 -16.92 10.23
N SER A 86 7.86 -18.19 10.14
CA SER A 86 9.05 -18.58 9.36
C SER A 86 8.75 -18.51 7.87
N THR A 87 9.66 -17.91 7.11
CA THR A 87 9.52 -17.72 5.67
C THR A 87 9.48 -19.04 4.90
N SER A 88 10.22 -20.06 5.33
CA SER A 88 10.22 -21.38 4.69
C SER A 88 8.88 -22.09 4.87
N SER A 89 8.35 -22.05 6.09
CA SER A 89 7.07 -22.68 6.45
C SER A 89 5.88 -21.99 5.78
N ILE A 90 5.93 -20.66 5.60
CA ILE A 90 4.93 -19.91 4.84
C ILE A 90 4.90 -20.39 3.39
N VAL A 91 6.06 -20.55 2.74
CA VAL A 91 6.13 -21.04 1.36
C VAL A 91 5.67 -22.49 1.27
N ALA A 92 6.06 -23.35 2.23
CA ALA A 92 5.61 -24.74 2.26
C ALA A 92 4.09 -24.86 2.38
N ALA A 93 3.45 -23.98 3.16
CA ALA A 93 1.99 -23.92 3.29
C ALA A 93 1.27 -23.51 1.99
N GLN A 94 1.98 -22.90 1.03
CA GLN A 94 1.46 -22.49 -0.27
C GLN A 94 1.53 -23.57 -1.35
N ALA A 95 1.98 -24.79 -1.01
CA ALA A 95 2.14 -25.88 -1.97
C ALA A 95 0.82 -26.27 -2.68
N SER A 96 -0.31 -26.18 -1.97
CA SER A 96 -1.63 -26.50 -2.53
C SER A 96 -2.23 -25.35 -3.33
N GLN A 97 -2.24 -24.14 -2.75
CA GLN A 97 -2.79 -22.95 -3.37
C GLN A 97 -2.01 -21.72 -2.92
N TRP A 98 -1.80 -20.77 -3.83
CA TRP A 98 -1.12 -19.52 -3.53
C TRP A 98 -2.01 -18.59 -2.72
N TRP A 99 -1.41 -17.91 -1.75
CA TRP A 99 -2.15 -17.00 -0.87
C TRP A 99 -2.71 -15.78 -1.60
N VAL A 100 -2.19 -15.42 -2.78
CA VAL A 100 -2.79 -14.36 -3.60
C VAL A 100 -4.25 -14.65 -3.96
N VAL A 101 -4.64 -15.92 -4.12
CA VAL A 101 -6.01 -16.31 -4.48
C VAL A 101 -6.91 -16.32 -3.25
N SER A 102 -6.45 -16.92 -2.15
CA SER A 102 -7.26 -17.06 -0.93
C SER A 102 -7.33 -15.77 -0.10
N LEU A 103 -6.25 -15.00 -0.08
CA LEU A 103 -6.07 -13.78 0.70
C LEU A 103 -5.94 -12.55 -0.22
N PHE A 104 -6.74 -12.51 -1.29
CA PHE A 104 -6.68 -11.46 -2.29
C PHE A 104 -6.83 -10.03 -1.71
N PRO A 105 -7.75 -9.75 -0.76
CA PRO A 105 -7.82 -8.43 -0.13
C PRO A 105 -6.56 -8.06 0.65
N ALA A 106 -5.95 -9.01 1.37
CA ALA A 106 -4.69 -8.78 2.05
C ALA A 106 -3.55 -8.51 1.05
N PHE A 107 -3.52 -9.22 -0.07
CA PHE A 107 -2.55 -8.96 -1.14
C PHE A 107 -2.70 -7.54 -1.71
N ILE A 108 -3.92 -7.07 -1.97
CA ILE A 108 -4.16 -5.70 -2.45
C ILE A 108 -3.67 -4.68 -1.42
N ILE A 109 -4.02 -4.86 -0.14
CA ILE A 109 -3.60 -3.94 0.93
C ILE A 109 -2.08 -3.92 1.04
N TYR A 110 -1.45 -5.10 1.03
CA TYR A 110 0.00 -5.24 1.00
C TYR A 110 0.62 -4.52 -0.21
N PHE A 111 0.07 -4.72 -1.40
CA PHE A 111 0.59 -4.17 -2.64
C PHE A 111 0.46 -2.64 -2.70
N ILE A 112 -0.70 -2.08 -2.31
CA ILE A 112 -0.89 -0.63 -2.19
C ILE A 112 0.05 -0.06 -1.13
N SER A 113 0.17 -0.72 0.03
CA SER A 113 1.03 -0.25 1.11
C SER A 113 2.51 -0.34 0.76
N GLY A 114 2.91 -1.38 0.02
CA GLY A 114 4.26 -1.55 -0.51
C GLY A 114 4.68 -0.42 -1.44
N ASN A 115 3.75 0.13 -2.25
CA ASN A 115 4.05 1.34 -3.05
C ASN A 115 4.40 2.54 -2.15
N GLY A 116 3.71 2.68 -1.01
CA GLY A 116 3.98 3.72 -0.01
C GLY A 116 5.35 3.58 0.66
N GLU A 117 5.79 2.35 0.89
CA GLU A 117 7.10 2.01 1.49
C GLU A 117 8.27 2.21 0.51
N ILE A 118 8.03 1.97 -0.78
CA ILE A 118 9.04 2.17 -1.84
C ILE A 118 9.23 3.66 -2.18
N ASN A 119 8.33 4.54 -1.70
CA ASN A 119 8.37 5.98 -1.95
C ASN A 119 8.38 6.36 -3.45
N ARG A 120 7.65 5.61 -4.29
CA ARG A 120 7.53 5.86 -5.74
C ARG A 120 6.13 6.32 -6.10
N LEU A 121 5.99 6.99 -7.27
CA LEU A 121 4.70 7.46 -7.76
C LEU A 121 3.67 6.31 -7.73
N PRO A 122 2.47 6.53 -7.17
CA PRO A 122 1.87 7.81 -6.75
C PRO A 122 2.20 8.30 -5.33
N PHE A 123 3.05 7.58 -4.59
CA PHE A 123 3.45 7.82 -3.19
C PHE A 123 4.87 8.41 -3.07
N ASP A 124 5.23 9.36 -3.95
CA ASP A 124 6.58 9.93 -4.08
C ASP A 124 6.83 11.19 -3.24
N LEU A 125 6.22 11.29 -2.05
CA LEU A 125 6.39 12.47 -1.18
C LEU A 125 7.84 12.87 -0.88
N PRO A 126 8.80 11.94 -0.70
CA PRO A 126 10.18 12.33 -0.41
C PRO A 126 10.91 12.92 -1.62
N GLU A 127 10.48 12.58 -2.84
CA GLU A 127 11.12 12.96 -4.10
C GLU A 127 10.39 14.09 -4.83
N ALA A 128 9.16 14.42 -4.42
CA ALA A 128 8.26 15.33 -5.14
C ALA A 128 8.86 16.71 -5.45
N GLU A 129 9.39 16.86 -6.67
CA GLU A 129 9.97 18.11 -7.20
C GLU A 129 8.97 19.28 -7.20
N GLY A 130 7.66 18.99 -7.27
CA GLY A 130 6.59 19.99 -7.27
C GLY A 130 6.12 20.42 -5.88
N GLU A 131 6.63 19.81 -4.80
CA GLU A 131 6.32 20.21 -3.43
C GLU A 131 7.59 20.65 -2.69
N ILE A 132 8.11 19.82 -1.77
CA ILE A 132 9.34 20.10 -1.05
C ILE A 132 10.43 19.30 -1.74
N VAL A 133 10.99 19.88 -2.81
CA VAL A 133 12.02 19.34 -3.70
C VAL A 133 12.91 18.35 -2.97
N ALA A 134 12.84 17.06 -3.30
CA ALA A 134 13.75 15.99 -2.83
C ALA A 134 14.06 15.95 -1.32
N GLY A 135 13.14 16.43 -0.46
CA GLY A 135 13.16 16.39 1.01
C GLY A 135 14.53 16.16 1.67
N PRO A 136 14.81 14.94 2.18
CA PRO A 136 16.04 14.63 2.92
C PRO A 136 17.31 14.57 2.05
N MET A 137 17.18 14.51 0.72
CA MET A 137 18.31 14.28 -0.20
C MET A 137 18.95 15.57 -0.73
N THR A 138 18.28 16.71 -0.61
CA THR A 138 18.67 17.99 -1.21
C THR A 138 20.06 18.48 -0.84
N GLU A 139 20.46 18.31 0.42
CA GLU A 139 21.73 18.82 0.94
C GLU A 139 22.88 17.81 0.77
N TYR A 140 22.60 16.61 0.26
CA TYR A 140 23.62 15.59 0.02
C TYR A 140 24.09 15.63 -1.43
N SER A 141 25.42 15.53 -1.62
CA SER A 141 26.04 15.50 -2.95
C SER A 141 26.80 14.19 -3.20
N SER A 142 27.00 13.89 -4.48
CA SER A 142 27.84 12.78 -4.97
C SER A 142 27.48 11.43 -4.32
N MET A 143 28.40 10.80 -3.61
CA MET A 143 28.24 9.44 -3.09
C MET A 143 27.14 9.35 -2.02
N LYS A 144 27.00 10.34 -1.13
CA LYS A 144 25.98 10.29 -0.06
C LYS A 144 24.57 10.33 -0.64
N PHE A 145 24.37 11.15 -1.67
CA PHE A 145 23.13 11.18 -2.44
C PHE A 145 22.85 9.84 -3.13
N ALA A 146 23.87 9.25 -3.77
CA ALA A 146 23.74 7.95 -4.44
C ALA A 146 23.32 6.82 -3.49
N TRP A 147 23.78 6.84 -2.23
CA TRP A 147 23.39 5.84 -1.23
C TRP A 147 21.89 5.87 -0.89
N PHE A 148 21.25 7.05 -0.89
CA PHE A 148 19.80 7.15 -0.66
C PHE A 148 19.02 6.46 -1.78
N TYR A 149 19.32 6.77 -3.04
CA TYR A 149 18.68 6.13 -4.19
C TYR A 149 18.96 4.63 -4.24
N LEU A 150 20.20 4.21 -3.98
CA LEU A 150 20.55 2.80 -3.93
C LEU A 150 19.73 2.06 -2.86
N ALA A 151 19.58 2.65 -1.67
CA ALA A 151 18.76 2.08 -0.60
C ALA A 151 17.29 1.95 -1.00
N GLU A 152 16.71 2.94 -1.67
CA GLU A 152 15.33 2.85 -2.19
C GLU A 152 15.17 1.72 -3.21
N TYR A 153 16.13 1.54 -4.13
CA TYR A 153 16.08 0.45 -5.10
C TYR A 153 16.27 -0.93 -4.46
N ILE A 154 17.12 -1.03 -3.43
CA ILE A 154 17.22 -2.24 -2.63
C ILE A 154 15.89 -2.51 -1.91
N ASN A 155 15.21 -1.47 -1.40
CA ASN A 155 13.91 -1.62 -0.76
C ASN A 155 12.82 -2.10 -1.73
N LEU A 156 12.80 -1.58 -2.97
CA LEU A 156 11.94 -2.08 -4.05
C LEU A 156 12.09 -3.61 -4.23
N LEU A 157 13.33 -4.09 -4.30
CA LEU A 157 13.60 -5.52 -4.42
C LEU A 157 13.17 -6.28 -3.15
N ASN A 158 13.40 -5.72 -1.95
CA ASN A 158 12.98 -6.35 -0.69
C ASN A 158 11.48 -6.51 -0.58
N VAL A 159 10.70 -5.45 -0.84
CA VAL A 159 9.23 -5.50 -0.84
C VAL A 159 8.74 -6.49 -1.90
N SER A 160 9.35 -6.52 -3.09
CA SER A 160 8.99 -7.47 -4.15
C SER A 160 9.31 -8.93 -3.77
N MET A 161 10.44 -9.17 -3.10
CA MET A 161 10.82 -10.47 -2.58
C MET A 161 9.83 -10.94 -1.51
N VAL A 162 9.44 -10.06 -0.57
CA VAL A 162 8.46 -10.37 0.47
C VAL A 162 7.10 -10.71 -0.15
N ALA A 163 6.61 -9.90 -1.08
CA ALA A 163 5.38 -10.18 -1.83
C ALA A 163 5.40 -11.58 -2.46
N THR A 164 6.54 -11.91 -3.09
CA THR A 164 6.74 -13.20 -3.78
C THR A 164 6.73 -14.35 -2.78
N THR A 165 7.43 -14.23 -1.66
CA THR A 165 7.46 -15.27 -0.62
C THR A 165 6.12 -15.47 0.08
N VAL A 166 5.38 -14.40 0.34
CA VAL A 166 4.22 -14.45 1.22
C VAL A 166 2.93 -14.68 0.42
N PHE A 167 2.81 -14.17 -0.80
CA PHE A 167 1.57 -14.27 -1.58
C PHE A 167 1.66 -15.17 -2.81
N LEU A 168 2.81 -15.21 -3.47
CA LEU A 168 2.98 -15.86 -4.77
C LEU A 168 3.63 -17.25 -4.70
N GLY A 169 3.61 -17.92 -3.54
CA GLY A 169 4.15 -19.28 -3.41
C GLY A 169 5.67 -19.36 -3.41
N GLY A 170 6.40 -18.25 -3.21
CA GLY A 170 7.85 -18.23 -3.19
C GLY A 170 8.46 -18.87 -4.44
N TRP A 171 9.29 -19.90 -4.22
CA TRP A 171 9.99 -20.65 -5.28
C TRP A 171 9.14 -21.74 -5.96
N LEU A 172 7.92 -22.00 -5.50
CA LEU A 172 7.04 -23.02 -6.10
C LEU A 172 6.62 -22.59 -7.50
N ALA A 173 6.67 -23.48 -8.49
CA ALA A 173 6.29 -23.19 -9.85
C ALA A 173 4.79 -22.81 -9.97
N PRO A 174 4.41 -21.90 -10.89
CA PRO A 174 3.02 -21.61 -11.21
C PRO A 174 2.30 -22.84 -11.76
N TRP A 175 1.00 -22.93 -11.47
CA TRP A 175 0.14 -23.89 -12.15
C TRP A 175 0.13 -23.59 -13.66
N PRO A 176 0.26 -24.59 -14.57
CA PRO A 176 0.29 -26.04 -14.36
C PRO A 176 1.69 -26.66 -14.13
N PHE A 177 2.77 -25.88 -14.24
CA PHE A 177 4.15 -26.38 -14.15
C PHE A 177 4.49 -27.02 -12.80
N THR A 178 3.74 -26.70 -11.74
CA THR A 178 3.82 -27.39 -10.43
C THR A 178 3.63 -28.90 -10.54
N GLN A 179 2.80 -29.38 -11.48
CA GLN A 179 2.49 -30.80 -11.65
C GLN A 179 3.63 -31.59 -12.31
N LEU A 180 4.59 -30.91 -12.94
CA LEU A 180 5.68 -31.55 -13.66
C LEU A 180 6.83 -32.01 -12.76
N GLY A 181 6.76 -31.78 -11.43
CA GLY A 181 7.69 -32.27 -10.38
C GLY A 181 9.11 -31.72 -10.50
N ILE A 182 9.77 -32.01 -11.62
CA ILE A 182 11.12 -31.63 -12.02
C ILE A 182 11.33 -30.10 -11.99
N MET A 183 10.27 -29.33 -12.26
CA MET A 183 10.33 -27.87 -12.35
C MET A 183 10.35 -27.16 -10.98
N ASN A 184 10.10 -27.90 -9.89
CA ASN A 184 10.17 -27.39 -8.52
C ASN A 184 11.51 -27.73 -7.84
N ASP A 185 12.30 -28.64 -8.42
CA ASP A 185 13.49 -29.18 -7.80
C ASP A 185 14.77 -28.49 -8.28
N GLY A 186 15.77 -28.45 -7.37
CA GLY A 186 17.09 -27.90 -7.65
C GLY A 186 17.06 -26.41 -8.01
N TRP A 187 17.77 -26.06 -9.08
CA TRP A 187 17.94 -24.66 -9.52
C TRP A 187 16.69 -24.05 -10.16
N TRP A 188 15.71 -24.87 -10.57
CA TRP A 188 14.48 -24.36 -11.18
C TRP A 188 13.62 -23.57 -10.20
N GLY A 189 13.60 -23.93 -8.91
CA GLY A 189 12.92 -23.14 -7.88
C GLY A 189 13.48 -21.71 -7.77
N MET A 190 14.81 -21.56 -7.85
CA MET A 190 15.48 -20.26 -7.87
C MET A 190 15.05 -19.42 -9.08
N PHE A 191 14.96 -20.04 -10.25
CA PHE A 191 14.50 -19.36 -11.45
C PHE A 191 13.08 -18.81 -11.28
N TRP A 192 12.14 -19.60 -10.75
CA TRP A 192 10.78 -19.14 -10.51
C TRP A 192 10.69 -18.02 -9.48
N PHE A 193 11.46 -18.13 -8.40
CA PHE A 193 11.51 -17.09 -7.39
C PHE A 193 11.99 -15.75 -7.98
N ILE A 194 13.11 -15.78 -8.71
CA ILE A 194 13.68 -14.60 -9.36
C ILE A 194 12.70 -14.04 -10.41
N ALA A 195 12.12 -14.88 -11.26
CA ALA A 195 11.18 -14.46 -12.29
C ALA A 195 9.96 -13.74 -11.70
N LYS A 196 9.36 -14.29 -10.63
CA LYS A 196 8.21 -13.68 -9.95
C LYS A 196 8.59 -12.39 -9.23
N MET A 197 9.74 -12.37 -8.57
CA MET A 197 10.24 -11.16 -7.90
C MET A 197 10.44 -10.02 -8.91
N TRP A 198 11.05 -10.32 -10.06
CA TRP A 198 11.16 -9.34 -11.16
C TRP A 198 9.83 -8.95 -11.76
N LEU A 199 8.86 -9.87 -11.85
CA LEU A 199 7.51 -9.54 -12.29
C LEU A 199 6.86 -8.54 -11.33
N VAL A 200 6.89 -8.81 -10.02
CA VAL A 200 6.34 -7.88 -9.01
C VAL A 200 7.05 -6.52 -9.07
N ALA A 201 8.38 -6.53 -9.15
CA ALA A 201 9.16 -5.30 -9.29
C ALA A 201 8.81 -4.53 -10.58
N ALA A 202 8.62 -5.25 -11.69
CA ALA A 202 8.20 -4.67 -12.97
C ALA A 202 6.81 -4.04 -12.87
N VAL A 203 5.88 -4.64 -12.12
CA VAL A 203 4.55 -4.03 -11.88
C VAL A 203 4.69 -2.74 -11.05
N PHE A 204 5.53 -2.71 -10.01
CA PHE A 204 5.80 -1.46 -9.27
C PHE A 204 6.40 -0.37 -10.18
N VAL A 205 7.34 -0.74 -11.06
CA VAL A 205 7.90 0.19 -12.06
C VAL A 205 6.86 0.63 -13.09
N TRP A 206 5.95 -0.27 -13.49
CA TRP A 206 4.88 0.06 -14.43
C TRP A 206 3.86 1.05 -13.82
N ILE A 207 3.53 0.88 -12.54
CA ILE A 207 2.65 1.80 -11.81
C ILE A 207 3.21 3.22 -11.80
N ARG A 208 4.53 3.36 -11.63
CA ARG A 208 5.21 4.66 -11.71
C ARG A 208 4.93 5.38 -13.03
N GLY A 209 4.83 4.64 -14.14
CA GLY A 209 4.60 5.21 -15.47
C GLY A 209 3.12 5.44 -15.82
N THR A 210 2.17 4.93 -15.03
CA THR A 210 0.74 4.95 -15.36
C THR A 210 -0.11 5.80 -14.44
N LEU A 211 0.22 5.84 -13.14
CA LEU A 211 -0.58 6.58 -12.16
C LEU A 211 -0.10 8.01 -11.99
N LEU A 212 -1.07 8.91 -11.78
CA LEU A 212 -0.83 10.30 -11.45
C LEU A 212 -0.44 10.45 -9.98
N ARG A 213 0.39 11.45 -9.69
CA ARG A 213 0.77 11.80 -8.32
C ARG A 213 -0.45 12.18 -7.48
N VAL A 214 -0.48 11.71 -6.23
CA VAL A 214 -1.56 12.00 -5.28
C VAL A 214 -1.06 12.97 -4.20
N ARG A 215 -1.93 13.89 -3.78
CA ARG A 215 -1.62 14.85 -2.71
C ARG A 215 -1.49 14.15 -1.35
N TYR A 216 -0.57 14.64 -0.52
CA TYR A 216 -0.33 14.18 0.87
C TYR A 216 -1.61 13.88 1.66
N ASP A 217 -2.56 14.82 1.69
CA ASP A 217 -3.77 14.66 2.51
C ASP A 217 -4.67 13.50 2.05
N GLN A 218 -4.73 13.24 0.75
CA GLN A 218 -5.51 12.14 0.18
C GLN A 218 -4.82 10.80 0.45
N LEU A 219 -3.50 10.80 0.32
CA LEU A 219 -2.65 9.66 0.60
C LEU A 219 -2.79 9.27 2.09
N MET A 220 -2.61 10.20 3.03
CA MET A 220 -2.80 9.90 4.46
C MET A 220 -4.23 9.44 4.79
N LYS A 221 -5.25 10.00 4.14
CA LYS A 221 -6.65 9.53 4.28
C LYS A 221 -6.82 8.09 3.78
N LEU A 222 -6.20 7.72 2.66
CA LEU A 222 -6.23 6.35 2.13
C LEU A 222 -5.62 5.36 3.14
N GLY A 223 -4.42 5.65 3.66
CA GLY A 223 -3.79 4.80 4.67
C GLY A 223 -4.64 4.65 5.93
N TRP A 224 -5.03 5.76 6.54
CA TRP A 224 -5.68 5.76 7.86
C TRP A 224 -7.17 5.44 7.86
N LYS A 225 -7.93 5.87 6.85
CA LYS A 225 -9.39 5.69 6.83
C LYS A 225 -9.84 4.48 6.03
N ILE A 226 -9.00 3.99 5.12
CA ILE A 226 -9.38 2.90 4.20
C ILE A 226 -8.53 1.67 4.49
N LEU A 227 -7.21 1.76 4.31
CA LEU A 227 -6.35 0.56 4.35
C LEU A 227 -6.25 -0.07 5.73
N ILE A 228 -5.97 0.70 6.79
CA ILE A 228 -5.85 0.16 8.16
C ILE A 228 -7.18 -0.47 8.62
N PRO A 229 -8.35 0.21 8.54
CA PRO A 229 -9.62 -0.39 8.91
C PRO A 229 -9.97 -1.63 8.06
N ALA A 230 -9.73 -1.58 6.74
CA ALA A 230 -9.96 -2.72 5.86
C ALA A 230 -9.08 -3.92 6.23
N ALA A 231 -7.80 -3.68 6.56
CA ALA A 231 -6.88 -4.73 6.99
C ALA A 231 -7.35 -5.37 8.31
N LEU A 232 -7.79 -4.56 9.28
CA LEU A 232 -8.32 -5.05 10.55
C LEU A 232 -9.57 -5.91 10.36
N VAL A 233 -10.54 -5.44 9.57
CA VAL A 233 -11.75 -6.21 9.26
C VAL A 233 -11.38 -7.52 8.58
N TRP A 234 -10.41 -7.50 7.66
CA TRP A 234 -9.96 -8.71 6.98
C TRP A 234 -9.26 -9.70 7.91
N ILE A 235 -8.39 -9.23 8.82
CA ILE A 235 -7.75 -10.08 9.84
C ILE A 235 -8.83 -10.75 10.70
N VAL A 236 -9.82 -10.00 11.17
CA VAL A 236 -10.91 -10.55 11.99
C VAL A 236 -11.70 -11.59 11.19
N ALA A 237 -12.03 -11.30 9.93
CA ALA A 237 -12.71 -12.25 9.06
C ALA A 237 -11.92 -13.56 8.89
N VAL A 238 -10.62 -13.46 8.60
CA VAL A 238 -9.73 -14.62 8.46
C VAL A 238 -9.60 -15.39 9.78
N ALA A 239 -9.49 -14.69 10.92
CA ALA A 239 -9.39 -15.32 12.24
C ALA A 239 -10.67 -16.08 12.61
N VAL A 240 -11.85 -15.51 12.36
CA VAL A 240 -13.15 -16.16 12.58
C VAL A 240 -13.27 -17.40 11.70
N VAL A 241 -12.92 -17.27 10.43
CA VAL A 241 -12.90 -18.36 9.45
C VAL A 241 -12.00 -19.50 9.91
N GLN A 242 -10.76 -19.21 10.31
CA GLN A 242 -9.82 -20.21 10.79
C GLN A 242 -10.28 -20.85 12.10
N GLY A 243 -10.84 -20.05 13.01
CA GLY A 243 -11.44 -20.56 14.24
C GLY A 243 -12.58 -21.54 13.96
N VAL A 244 -13.53 -21.18 13.07
CA VAL A 244 -14.64 -22.07 12.71
C VAL A 244 -14.12 -23.36 12.08
N MET A 245 -13.19 -23.30 11.12
CA MET A 245 -12.61 -24.50 10.50
C MET A 245 -11.84 -25.36 11.50
N ALA A 246 -11.22 -24.78 12.52
CA ALA A 246 -10.51 -25.54 13.55
C ALA A 246 -11.45 -26.28 14.52
N PHE A 247 -12.63 -25.73 14.78
CA PHE A 247 -13.61 -26.30 15.74
C PHE A 247 -14.76 -27.07 15.07
N THR A 248 -14.89 -27.02 13.74
CA THR A 248 -15.94 -27.73 12.99
C THR A 248 -15.36 -28.49 11.81
N ASP A 249 -15.69 -29.78 11.68
CA ASP A 249 -15.32 -30.64 10.54
C ASP A 249 -16.13 -30.30 9.26
N ILE A 250 -16.19 -29.01 8.91
CA ILE A 250 -16.83 -28.55 7.67
C ILE A 250 -15.89 -28.84 6.51
N GLY A 251 -16.35 -29.60 5.51
CA GLY A 251 -15.56 -29.93 4.33
C GLY A 251 -15.07 -28.70 3.57
N GLN A 252 -13.85 -28.77 2.99
CA GLN A 252 -13.20 -27.68 2.25
C GLN A 252 -14.08 -27.08 1.13
N SER A 253 -15.01 -27.86 0.56
CA SER A 253 -15.99 -27.43 -0.43
C SER A 253 -17.05 -26.49 0.14
N ALA A 254 -17.60 -26.77 1.32
CA ALA A 254 -18.57 -25.90 1.99
C ALA A 254 -17.92 -24.58 2.44
N PHE A 255 -16.63 -24.62 2.77
CA PHE A 255 -15.84 -23.44 3.08
C PHE A 255 -15.59 -22.52 1.87
N LEU A 256 -15.22 -23.09 0.72
CA LEU A 256 -15.06 -22.35 -0.55
C LEU A 256 -16.40 -21.74 -1.02
N ILE A 257 -17.51 -22.46 -0.83
CA ILE A 257 -18.86 -21.94 -1.09
C ILE A 257 -19.18 -20.78 -0.13
N GLY A 258 -18.80 -20.89 1.15
CA GLY A 258 -18.96 -19.81 2.14
C GLY A 258 -18.21 -18.53 1.76
N ILE A 259 -16.95 -18.65 1.31
CA ILE A 259 -16.16 -17.52 0.80
C ILE A 259 -16.78 -16.96 -0.48
N GLY A 260 -17.20 -17.81 -1.42
CA GLY A 260 -17.85 -17.39 -2.66
C GLY A 260 -19.16 -16.64 -2.41
N VAL A 261 -19.94 -17.09 -1.43
CA VAL A 261 -21.18 -16.42 -0.99
C VAL A 261 -20.86 -15.11 -0.26
N ALA A 262 -19.87 -15.07 0.63
CA ALA A 262 -19.48 -13.84 1.31
C ALA A 262 -18.94 -12.79 0.32
N PHE A 263 -18.12 -13.19 -0.66
CA PHE A 263 -17.60 -12.32 -1.71
C PHE A 263 -18.72 -11.86 -2.65
N GLY A 264 -19.65 -12.76 -3.00
CA GLY A 264 -20.86 -12.42 -3.75
C GLY A 264 -21.77 -11.46 -2.99
N VAL A 265 -21.92 -11.62 -1.67
CA VAL A 265 -22.68 -10.73 -0.79
C VAL A 265 -21.99 -9.38 -0.67
N VAL A 266 -20.66 -9.31 -0.56
CA VAL A 266 -19.92 -8.04 -0.55
C VAL A 266 -20.04 -7.33 -1.90
N ILE A 267 -19.92 -8.05 -3.02
CA ILE A 267 -20.13 -7.48 -4.36
C ILE A 267 -21.57 -6.99 -4.54
N LEU A 268 -22.56 -7.78 -4.09
CA LEU A 268 -23.96 -7.37 -4.11
C LEU A 268 -24.18 -6.16 -3.20
N LEU A 269 -23.61 -6.15 -2.01
CA LEU A 269 -23.68 -5.01 -1.09
C LEU A 269 -22.95 -3.79 -1.63
N LEU A 270 -21.95 -3.93 -2.49
CA LEU A 270 -21.27 -2.80 -3.17
C LEU A 270 -22.04 -2.32 -4.40
N LEU A 271 -22.65 -3.24 -5.17
CA LEU A 271 -23.53 -2.91 -6.31
C LEU A 271 -24.84 -2.27 -5.87
N PHE A 272 -25.37 -2.73 -4.73
CA PHE A 272 -26.59 -2.22 -4.11
C PHE A 272 -26.30 -1.33 -2.90
N TRP A 273 -25.01 -0.99 -2.64
CA TRP A 273 -24.73 0.08 -1.69
C TRP A 273 -25.36 1.30 -2.32
N PRO A 274 -26.40 1.89 -1.72
CA PRO A 274 -26.90 3.14 -2.24
C PRO A 274 -25.69 4.04 -2.24
N GLU A 275 -25.29 4.53 -3.41
CA GLU A 275 -24.38 5.67 -3.46
C GLU A 275 -24.95 6.59 -2.40
N ARG A 276 -24.19 6.80 -1.32
CA ARG A 276 -24.44 7.92 -0.46
C ARG A 276 -24.23 9.03 -1.48
N LYS A 277 -25.33 9.48 -2.12
CA LYS A 277 -25.44 10.83 -2.65
C LYS A 277 -24.78 11.58 -1.55
N ALA A 278 -23.59 12.10 -1.85
CA ALA A 278 -22.91 12.98 -0.94
C ALA A 278 -24.06 13.82 -0.43
N ILE A 279 -24.32 13.72 0.87
CA ILE A 279 -25.17 14.71 1.49
C ILE A 279 -24.29 15.91 1.18
N LEU A 280 -24.65 16.62 0.09
CA LEU A 280 -24.46 18.03 -0.03
C LEU A 280 -25.17 18.43 1.24
N THR A 281 -24.38 18.45 2.32
CA THR A 281 -24.74 19.20 3.48
C THR A 281 -25.01 20.52 2.79
N GLU A 282 -26.29 20.88 2.70
CA GLU A 282 -26.63 22.27 2.88
C GLU A 282 -26.07 22.58 4.27
N GLU A 283 -24.73 22.71 4.35
CA GLU A 283 -24.08 23.52 5.33
C GLU A 283 -24.81 24.81 5.15
N ALA A 284 -25.64 25.11 6.15
CA ALA A 284 -26.24 26.40 6.31
C ALA A 284 -25.17 27.40 5.90
N THR A 285 -25.43 28.10 4.80
CA THR A 285 -24.51 29.05 4.18
C THR A 285 -24.40 30.22 5.12
N GLU A 286 -23.64 30.05 6.21
CA GLU A 286 -23.20 31.16 7.01
C GLU A 286 -22.31 32.00 6.11
N ALA A 287 -22.80 33.21 5.80
CA ALA A 287 -22.06 34.19 5.03
C ALA A 287 -20.73 34.45 5.76
N PHE A 288 -19.64 33.92 5.22
CA PHE A 288 -18.32 34.05 5.81
C PHE A 288 -17.80 35.45 5.54
N ASP A 289 -17.70 36.29 6.58
CA ASP A 289 -17.04 37.58 6.46
C ASP A 289 -15.51 37.39 6.42
N PRO A 290 -14.87 37.60 5.26
CA PRO A 290 -13.43 37.37 5.11
C PRO A 290 -12.58 38.33 5.94
N TYR A 291 -13.18 39.42 6.45
CA TYR A 291 -12.49 40.49 7.17
C TYR A 291 -12.86 40.60 8.64
N ALA A 292 -13.59 39.62 9.20
CA ALA A 292 -14.01 39.64 10.62
C ALA A 292 -12.85 39.87 11.61
N HIS A 293 -11.63 39.46 11.25
CA HIS A 293 -10.43 39.61 12.08
C HIS A 293 -9.41 40.63 11.55
N GLY A 294 -9.77 41.46 10.57
CA GLY A 294 -8.92 42.54 10.03
C GLY A 294 -7.86 42.10 9.01
N TYR A 295 -7.72 40.80 8.75
CA TYR A 295 -6.90 40.23 7.70
C TYR A 295 -7.68 39.12 6.96
N PRO A 296 -7.48 38.95 5.64
CA PRO A 296 -8.25 38.00 4.85
C PRO A 296 -7.90 36.56 5.25
N VAL A 297 -8.86 35.85 5.83
CA VAL A 297 -8.74 34.42 6.14
C VAL A 297 -9.43 33.60 5.03
N PRO A 298 -8.84 32.50 4.54
CA PRO A 298 -9.50 31.61 3.60
C PRO A 298 -10.73 30.94 4.24
N PRO A 299 -11.83 30.73 3.49
CA PRO A 299 -13.01 30.03 4.02
C PRO A 299 -12.67 28.58 4.36
N MET A 300 -13.21 28.08 5.47
CA MET A 300 -13.16 26.65 5.79
C MET A 300 -14.05 25.84 4.82
N PRO A 301 -13.81 24.52 4.65
CA PRO A 301 -14.70 23.67 3.86
C PRO A 301 -16.17 23.87 4.32
N GLY A 302 -17.04 24.26 3.39
CA GLY A 302 -18.45 24.55 3.66
C GLY A 302 -18.85 26.02 3.69
N GLN A 303 -17.88 26.93 3.84
CA GLN A 303 -18.14 28.36 3.89
C GLN A 303 -18.07 28.99 2.49
N GLN A 304 -19.07 29.82 2.16
CA GLN A 304 -19.10 30.57 0.90
C GLN A 304 -18.68 32.01 1.12
N LEU A 305 -17.78 32.50 0.26
CA LEU A 305 -17.42 33.93 0.23
C LEU A 305 -18.63 34.76 -0.22
N PRO A 306 -18.87 35.93 0.40
CA PRO A 306 -19.88 36.86 -0.08
C PRO A 306 -19.58 37.21 -1.54
N GLN A 307 -20.64 37.29 -2.34
CA GLN A 307 -20.50 37.63 -3.76
C GLN A 307 -19.74 38.95 -3.92
N SER A 308 -18.72 38.97 -4.79
CA SER A 308 -17.92 40.17 -4.99
C SER A 308 -18.79 41.33 -5.50
N PRO A 309 -18.52 42.58 -5.10
CA PRO A 309 -19.31 43.74 -5.54
C PRO A 309 -19.40 43.87 -7.07
N ARG A 310 -18.36 43.43 -7.78
CA ARG A 310 -18.31 43.42 -9.25
C ARG A 310 -19.25 42.37 -9.85
N ARG A 311 -19.31 41.17 -9.26
CA ARG A 311 -20.19 40.10 -9.71
C ARG A 311 -21.65 40.43 -9.45
N ARG A 312 -21.96 41.03 -8.29
CA ARG A 312 -23.30 41.51 -7.95
C ARG A 312 -23.84 42.56 -8.94
N ARG A 313 -23.00 43.50 -9.38
CA ARG A 313 -23.37 44.47 -10.43
C ARG A 313 -23.61 43.82 -11.77
N ARG A 314 -22.81 42.81 -12.15
CA ARG A 314 -22.99 42.10 -13.42
C ARG A 314 -24.26 41.26 -13.44
N GLU A 315 -24.56 40.57 -12.35
CA GLU A 315 -25.78 39.77 -12.20
C GLU A 315 -27.03 40.67 -12.16
N ALA A 316 -26.96 41.85 -11.50
CA ALA A 316 -28.04 42.84 -11.56
C ALA A 316 -28.26 43.40 -12.99
N ALA A 317 -27.18 43.70 -13.72
CA ALA A 317 -27.29 44.15 -15.11
C ALA A 317 -27.86 43.07 -16.05
N LEU A 318 -27.49 41.80 -15.82
CA LEU A 318 -28.03 40.65 -16.55
C LEU A 318 -29.51 40.44 -16.24
N ALA A 319 -29.92 40.57 -14.98
CA ALA A 319 -31.32 40.45 -14.57
C ALA A 319 -32.22 41.52 -15.21
N MET A 320 -31.75 42.77 -15.24
CA MET A 320 -32.45 43.87 -15.93
C MET A 320 -32.58 43.62 -17.43
N SER A 321 -31.54 43.09 -18.08
CA SER A 321 -31.60 42.76 -19.53
C SER A 321 -32.54 41.59 -19.85
N THR A 322 -32.78 40.68 -18.90
CA THR A 322 -33.72 39.57 -19.09
C THR A 322 -35.17 39.98 -18.84
N GLU A 323 -35.44 40.97 -17.99
CA GLU A 323 -36.79 41.54 -17.82
C GLU A 323 -37.20 42.36 -19.04
N GLU A 324 -36.29 43.18 -19.59
CA GLU A 324 -36.55 43.93 -20.83
C GLU A 324 -36.81 43.03 -22.06
N ALA A 325 -36.24 41.81 -22.09
CA ALA A 325 -36.46 40.85 -23.17
C ALA A 325 -37.73 39.98 -22.99
N SER A 326 -38.39 40.04 -21.83
CA SER A 326 -39.66 39.33 -21.56
C SER A 326 -40.91 40.19 -21.74
N ASP A 327 -40.73 41.51 -21.90
CA ASP A 327 -41.81 42.49 -22.09
C ASP A 327 -41.99 42.91 -23.57
N GLU A 328 -41.26 42.30 -24.52
CA GLU A 328 -41.52 42.33 -25.98
C GLU A 328 -42.17 41.03 -26.49
#